data_AF-A0A947CCT8-F1
#
_entry.id   AF-A0A947CCT8-F1
#
_cell.length_a   1.000
_cell.length_b   1.000
_cell.length_c   1.000
_cell.angle_alpha   90.00
_cell.angle_beta   90.00
_cell.angle_gamma   90.00
#
_symmetry.space_group_name_H-M   'P 1'
#
loop_
_entity.id
_entity.type
_entity.pdbx_description
1 polymer ?
#
loop_
_entity_poly.entity_id
_entity_poly.type
_entity_poly.pdbx_seq_one_letter_code
_entity_poly.pdbx_strand_id
1 'polypeptide(L)'
;MAESRERRRWRPTRTNLLACVLVIAGFMLTEVSWWFLLLVAIGTFGPGLLRECGWLRDRDEFQRRADHRAGYHAFVTAGLVAFLLVAFFRAGGTIEHPHRLATFFLALLWFTWFFSSLLAYWGPQKTAVRVLVAFGSVWLVFAIVSNLGSEWTGWAALLMHPLLAAPFFILAWLSARWPRVAGILLLAVAVGVFVLLELPDIRRTGNVAVVTEGITLVLFVGPLLASGIALLTVGGTDVEDDARPAR
;
A
#
# COMPACT_ATOMS: atom_id res chain seq x y z
N MET A 1 -20.75 4.49 -28.50
CA MET A 1 -19.32 4.11 -28.66
C MET A 1 -18.36 5.32 -28.75
N ALA A 2 -18.63 6.42 -28.03
CA ALA A 2 -17.76 7.62 -28.02
C ALA A 2 -17.41 8.13 -26.61
N GLU A 3 -17.65 7.35 -25.56
CA GLU A 3 -17.32 7.72 -24.16
C GLU A 3 -15.86 7.39 -23.76
N SER A 4 -15.02 6.96 -24.69
CA SER A 4 -13.72 6.34 -24.37
C SER A 4 -12.52 7.30 -24.26
N ARG A 5 -12.65 8.62 -24.34
CA ARG A 5 -11.47 9.49 -24.54
C ARG A 5 -11.30 10.78 -23.74
N GLU A 6 -12.13 11.09 -22.74
CA GLU A 6 -11.70 12.02 -21.69
C GLU A 6 -11.24 11.27 -20.45
N ARG A 7 -10.18 10.46 -20.60
CA ARG A 7 -9.27 10.22 -19.47
C ARG A 7 -8.57 11.55 -19.19
N ARG A 8 -9.28 12.48 -18.53
CA ARG A 8 -8.73 13.77 -18.08
C ARG A 8 -7.41 13.49 -17.41
N ARG A 9 -6.34 14.08 -17.94
CA ARG A 9 -5.00 13.97 -17.38
C ARG A 9 -5.10 14.39 -15.91
N TRP A 10 -4.83 13.46 -15.01
CA TRP A 10 -4.78 13.75 -13.58
C TRP A 10 -3.83 14.92 -13.35
N ARG A 11 -4.35 15.97 -12.72
CA ARG A 11 -3.53 17.06 -12.20
C ARG A 11 -3.70 17.04 -10.69
N PRO A 12 -2.61 16.86 -9.92
CA PRO A 12 -2.71 16.97 -8.47
C PRO A 12 -3.20 18.37 -8.13
N THR A 13 -4.28 18.46 -7.36
CA THR A 13 -4.77 19.75 -6.87
C THR A 13 -3.76 20.31 -5.88
N ARG A 14 -3.66 21.63 -5.78
CA ARG A 14 -2.74 22.28 -4.84
C ARG A 14 -2.95 21.79 -3.40
N THR A 15 -4.20 21.54 -3.03
CA THR A 15 -4.58 20.95 -1.74
C THR A 15 -3.94 19.57 -1.54
N ASN A 16 -3.97 18.70 -2.54
CA ASN A 16 -3.37 17.37 -2.43
C ASN A 16 -1.84 17.43 -2.35
N LEU A 17 -1.19 18.40 -3.01
CA LEU A 17 0.25 18.61 -2.87
C LEU A 17 0.62 19.09 -1.46
N LEU A 18 -0.12 20.06 -0.91
CA LEU A 18 0.08 20.54 0.46
C LEU A 18 -0.15 19.41 1.48
N ALA A 19 -1.21 18.62 1.29
CA ALA A 19 -1.48 17.44 2.09
C ALA A 19 -0.33 16.43 2.06
N CYS A 20 0.23 16.16 0.88
CA CYS A 20 1.39 15.28 0.72
C CYS A 20 2.62 15.80 1.47
N VAL A 21 2.93 17.10 1.32
CA VAL A 21 4.03 17.75 2.06
C VAL A 21 3.81 17.64 3.56
N LEU A 22 2.58 17.86 4.03
CA LEU A 22 2.24 17.82 5.45
C LEU A 22 2.34 16.39 6.03
N VAL A 23 1.99 15.37 5.25
CA VAL A 23 2.20 13.96 5.61
C VAL A 23 3.69 13.64 5.71
N ILE A 24 4.49 14.02 4.70
CA ILE A 24 5.94 13.76 4.68
C ILE A 24 6.62 14.47 5.86
N ALA A 25 6.31 15.76 6.06
CA ALA A 25 6.84 16.53 7.18
C ALA A 25 6.43 15.93 8.53
N GLY A 26 5.17 15.50 8.66
CA GLY A 26 4.67 14.82 9.86
C GLY A 26 5.50 13.57 10.19
N PHE A 27 5.76 12.70 9.21
CA PHE A 27 6.61 11.52 9.42
C PHE A 27 8.04 11.88 9.80
N MET A 28 8.68 12.82 9.11
CA MET A 28 10.04 13.25 9.43
C MET A 28 10.16 13.81 10.85
N LEU A 29 9.13 14.54 11.30
CA LEU A 29 9.11 15.12 12.65
C LEU A 29 8.76 14.11 13.75
N THR A 30 8.30 12.89 13.41
CA THR A 30 8.02 11.85 14.43
C THR A 30 9.26 11.40 15.20
N GLU A 31 10.46 11.58 14.63
CA GLU A 31 11.73 11.36 15.33
C GLU A 31 11.91 12.32 16.52
N VAL A 32 11.30 13.51 16.45
CA VAL A 32 11.34 14.52 17.53
C VAL A 32 10.20 14.31 18.51
N SER A 33 8.98 14.07 18.02
CA SER A 33 7.81 13.83 18.87
C SER A 33 6.71 13.05 18.15
N TRP A 34 6.16 12.05 18.83
CA TRP A 34 5.00 11.29 18.34
C TRP A 34 3.74 12.13 18.13
N TRP A 35 3.63 13.31 18.75
CA TRP A 35 2.52 14.25 18.51
C TRP A 35 2.44 14.73 17.06
N PHE A 36 3.55 14.69 16.32
CA PHE A 36 3.55 15.04 14.89
C PHE A 36 2.78 14.04 14.01
N LEU A 37 2.35 12.88 14.55
CA LEU A 37 1.33 12.05 13.89
C LEU A 37 0.00 12.80 13.68
N LEU A 38 -0.30 13.84 14.46
CA LEU A 38 -1.45 14.71 14.20
C LEU A 38 -1.32 15.43 12.86
N LEU A 39 -0.10 15.84 12.47
CA LEU A 39 0.13 16.39 11.13
C LEU A 39 -0.15 15.34 10.07
N VAL A 40 0.36 14.11 10.23
CA VAL A 40 0.07 13.01 9.30
C VAL A 40 -1.45 12.79 9.16
N ALA A 41 -2.19 12.81 10.26
CA ALA A 41 -3.65 12.68 10.27
C ALA A 41 -4.32 13.86 9.53
N ILE A 42 -3.93 15.10 9.81
CA ILE A 42 -4.46 16.30 9.14
C ILE A 42 -4.17 16.26 7.64
N GLY A 43 -2.97 15.86 7.23
CA GLY A 43 -2.60 15.76 5.82
C GLY A 43 -3.37 14.66 5.10
N THR A 44 -3.56 13.51 5.75
CA THR A 44 -4.25 12.36 5.16
C THR A 44 -5.75 12.59 5.05
N PHE A 45 -6.39 13.06 6.13
CA PHE A 45 -7.85 13.16 6.22
C PHE A 45 -8.40 14.56 5.97
N GLY A 46 -7.61 15.61 6.24
CA GLY A 46 -8.05 17.00 6.13
C GLY A 46 -8.63 17.36 4.76
N PRO A 47 -7.96 17.05 3.64
CA PRO A 47 -8.53 17.29 2.31
C PRO A 47 -9.86 16.56 2.07
N GLY A 48 -10.06 15.38 2.66
CA GLY A 48 -11.33 14.64 2.57
C GLY A 48 -12.44 15.34 3.37
N LEU A 49 -12.16 15.70 4.63
CA LEU A 49 -13.10 16.40 5.50
C LEU A 49 -13.52 17.75 4.91
N LEU A 50 -12.57 18.53 4.40
CA LEU A 50 -12.86 19.82 3.75
C LEU A 50 -13.76 19.68 2.51
N ARG A 51 -13.69 18.56 1.80
CA ARG A 51 -14.58 18.27 0.66
C ARG A 51 -15.98 17.87 1.11
N GLU A 52 -16.09 17.03 2.14
CA GLU A 52 -17.40 16.64 2.68
C GLU A 52 -18.12 17.80 3.35
N CYS A 53 -17.40 18.74 3.98
CA CYS A 53 -17.97 20.01 4.45
C CYS A 53 -18.34 20.98 3.32
N GLY A 54 -18.05 20.65 2.06
CA GLY A 54 -18.36 21.47 0.89
C GLY A 54 -17.46 22.68 0.68
N TRP A 55 -16.37 22.82 1.48
CA TRP A 55 -15.39 23.91 1.36
C TRP A 55 -14.46 23.74 0.17
N LEU A 56 -14.22 22.49 -0.25
CA LEU A 56 -13.48 22.15 -1.45
C LEU A 56 -14.38 21.43 -2.45
N ARG A 57 -14.48 21.97 -3.67
CA ARG A 57 -15.24 21.39 -4.79
C ARG A 57 -14.31 21.08 -5.97
N ASP A 58 -13.19 20.40 -5.68
CA ASP A 58 -12.11 20.12 -6.64
C ASP A 58 -12.15 18.69 -7.21
N ARG A 59 -13.07 17.83 -6.75
CA ARG A 59 -13.22 16.44 -7.21
C ARG A 59 -14.34 16.27 -8.22
N ASP A 60 -14.11 15.38 -9.18
CA ASP A 60 -15.17 14.82 -10.01
C ASP A 60 -15.96 13.73 -9.25
N GLU A 61 -17.12 13.37 -9.79
CA GLU A 61 -17.99 12.36 -9.18
C GLU A 61 -17.32 10.98 -9.10
N PHE A 62 -16.45 10.65 -10.07
CA PHE A 62 -15.70 9.40 -10.08
C PHE A 62 -14.73 9.29 -8.90
N GLN A 63 -13.95 10.34 -8.63
CA GLN A 63 -13.05 10.40 -7.48
C GLN A 63 -13.82 10.28 -6.17
N ARG A 64 -14.97 10.95 -6.04
CA ARG A 64 -15.80 10.84 -4.85
C ARG A 64 -16.30 9.41 -4.62
N ARG A 65 -16.80 8.74 -5.67
CA ARG A 65 -17.24 7.33 -5.60
C ARG A 65 -16.09 6.37 -5.28
N ALA A 66 -14.92 6.59 -5.88
CA ALA A 66 -13.72 5.80 -5.60
C ALA A 66 -13.30 5.91 -4.13
N ASP A 67 -13.30 7.12 -3.58
CA ASP A 67 -12.94 7.37 -2.19
C ASP A 67 -13.95 6.78 -1.20
N HIS A 68 -15.26 6.87 -1.49
CA HIS A 68 -16.28 6.20 -0.67
C HIS A 68 -16.12 4.69 -0.68
N ARG A 69 -15.84 4.07 -1.84
CA ARG A 69 -15.59 2.63 -1.93
C ARG A 69 -14.33 2.23 -1.16
N ALA A 70 -13.27 3.02 -1.26
CA ALA A 70 -12.04 2.79 -0.50
C ALA A 70 -12.26 2.91 1.01
N GLY A 71 -13.03 3.92 1.45
CA GLY A 71 -13.42 4.07 2.85
C GLY A 71 -14.25 2.88 3.36
N TYR A 72 -15.20 2.40 2.55
CA TYR A 72 -15.98 1.21 2.88
C TYR A 72 -15.10 -0.05 3.04
N HIS A 73 -14.18 -0.30 2.11
CA HIS A 73 -13.25 -1.43 2.22
C HIS A 73 -12.38 -1.34 3.47
N ALA A 74 -11.83 -0.16 3.77
CA ALA A 74 -11.02 0.04 4.96
C ALA A 74 -11.83 -0.23 6.25
N PHE A 75 -13.06 0.27 6.31
CA PHE A 75 -13.97 0.02 7.42
C PHE A 75 -14.27 -1.48 7.60
N VAL A 76 -14.61 -2.18 6.51
CA VAL A 76 -14.92 -3.63 6.56
C VAL A 76 -13.70 -4.43 7.00
N THR A 77 -12.52 -4.17 6.43
CA THR A 77 -11.29 -4.89 6.77
C THR A 77 -10.89 -4.66 8.23
N ALA A 78 -10.91 -3.41 8.70
CA ALA A 78 -10.58 -3.10 10.09
C ALA A 78 -11.61 -3.67 11.07
N GLY A 79 -12.91 -3.60 10.74
CA GLY A 79 -13.97 -4.19 11.53
C GLY A 79 -13.81 -5.70 11.68
N LEU A 80 -13.55 -6.41 10.57
CA LEU A 80 -13.29 -7.85 10.60
C LEU A 80 -12.10 -8.20 11.48
N VAL A 81 -10.98 -7.50 11.32
CA VAL A 81 -9.78 -7.71 12.14
C VAL A 81 -10.03 -7.40 13.61
N ALA A 82 -10.82 -6.37 13.92
CA ALA A 82 -11.24 -6.09 15.30
C ALA A 82 -12.03 -7.23 15.92
N PHE A 83 -12.99 -7.80 15.19
CA PHE A 83 -13.74 -8.97 15.68
C PHE A 83 -12.84 -10.19 15.90
N LEU A 84 -11.89 -10.46 15.00
CA LEU A 84 -10.93 -11.55 15.15
C LEU A 84 -10.02 -11.35 16.37
N LEU A 85 -9.53 -10.13 16.59
CA LEU A 85 -8.72 -9.81 17.77
C LEU A 85 -9.52 -9.95 19.07
N VAL A 86 -10.78 -9.50 19.08
CA VAL A 86 -11.67 -9.71 20.24
C VAL A 86 -11.87 -11.21 20.50
N ALA A 87 -12.12 -12.01 19.47
CA ALA A 87 -12.24 -13.47 19.61
C ALA A 87 -10.95 -14.09 20.16
N PHE A 88 -9.79 -13.67 19.66
CA PHE A 88 -8.48 -14.13 20.15
C PHE A 88 -8.25 -13.80 21.63
N PHE A 89 -8.53 -12.57 22.07
CA PHE A 89 -8.41 -12.20 23.48
C PHE A 89 -9.38 -12.95 24.37
N ARG A 90 -10.61 -13.17 23.89
CA ARG A 90 -11.62 -13.97 24.60
C ARG A 90 -11.23 -15.45 24.70
N ALA A 91 -10.42 -15.95 23.79
CA ALA A 91 -9.85 -17.30 23.83
C ALA A 91 -8.60 -17.42 24.74
N GLY A 92 -8.21 -16.36 25.44
CA GLY A 92 -7.06 -16.36 26.36
C GLY A 92 -5.76 -15.83 25.76
N GLY A 93 -5.79 -15.30 24.54
CA GLY A 93 -4.65 -14.58 23.96
C GLY A 93 -4.34 -13.29 24.73
N THR A 94 -3.06 -12.91 24.80
CA THR A 94 -2.61 -11.68 25.47
C THR A 94 -1.66 -10.90 24.57
N ILE A 95 -1.63 -9.57 24.70
CA ILE A 95 -0.68 -8.70 24.00
C ILE A 95 0.02 -7.82 25.02
N GLU A 96 1.35 -7.87 25.04
CA GLU A 96 2.18 -7.15 26.00
C GLU A 96 2.19 -5.63 25.76
N HIS A 97 1.88 -5.18 24.54
CA HIS A 97 2.03 -3.79 24.12
C HIS A 97 0.79 -3.27 23.40
N PRO A 98 -0.22 -2.76 24.12
CA PRO A 98 -1.48 -2.32 23.53
C PRO A 98 -1.32 -1.16 22.53
N HIS A 99 -0.29 -0.34 22.66
CA HIS A 99 -0.01 0.72 21.69
C HIS A 99 0.34 0.18 20.30
N ARG A 100 0.91 -1.04 20.20
CA ARG A 100 1.21 -1.68 18.90
C ARG A 100 -0.06 -2.06 18.14
N LEU A 101 -1.14 -2.40 18.86
CA LEU A 101 -2.45 -2.64 18.23
C LEU A 101 -2.94 -1.38 17.51
N ALA A 102 -2.81 -0.20 18.14
CA ALA A 102 -3.22 1.04 17.52
C ALA A 102 -2.44 1.29 16.21
N THR A 103 -1.13 1.07 16.21
CA THR A 103 -0.29 1.16 15.01
C THR A 103 -0.68 0.12 13.96
N PHE A 104 -1.00 -1.11 14.37
CA PHE A 104 -1.45 -2.17 13.46
C PHE A 104 -2.80 -1.82 12.80
N PHE A 105 -3.79 -1.37 13.57
CA PHE A 105 -5.06 -0.90 13.02
C PHE A 105 -4.87 0.29 12.09
N LEU A 106 -4.02 1.24 12.46
CA LEU A 106 -3.71 2.40 11.63
C LEU A 106 -3.08 1.96 10.30
N ALA A 107 -2.08 1.07 10.36
CA ALA A 107 -1.43 0.52 9.17
C ALA A 107 -2.42 -0.23 8.28
N LEU A 108 -3.29 -1.08 8.86
CA LEU A 108 -4.30 -1.84 8.13
C LEU A 108 -5.34 -0.93 7.46
N LEU A 109 -5.90 0.02 8.21
CA LEU A 109 -6.86 0.99 7.69
C LEU A 109 -6.26 1.80 6.55
N TRP A 110 -5.07 2.35 6.79
CA TRP A 110 -4.41 3.23 5.83
C TRP A 110 -3.99 2.47 4.58
N PHE A 111 -3.44 1.26 4.74
CA PHE A 111 -3.08 0.38 3.63
C PHE A 111 -4.30 0.00 2.78
N THR A 112 -5.38 -0.52 3.40
CA THR A 112 -6.58 -0.93 2.66
C THR A 112 -7.22 0.26 1.95
N TRP A 113 -7.34 1.40 2.63
CA TRP A 113 -7.88 2.62 2.03
C TRP A 113 -7.04 3.08 0.84
N PHE A 114 -5.72 3.20 1.03
CA PHE A 114 -4.80 3.68 0.02
C PHE A 114 -4.82 2.76 -1.21
N PHE A 115 -4.67 1.45 -0.99
CA PHE A 115 -4.63 0.48 -2.07
C PHE A 115 -5.96 0.42 -2.83
N SER A 116 -7.09 0.43 -2.12
CA SER A 116 -8.40 0.46 -2.76
C SER A 116 -8.64 1.74 -3.56
N SER A 117 -8.17 2.89 -3.08
CA SER A 117 -8.27 4.16 -3.81
C SER A 117 -7.43 4.12 -5.08
N LEU A 118 -6.18 3.63 -5.00
CA LEU A 118 -5.31 3.49 -6.16
C LEU A 118 -5.89 2.56 -7.23
N LEU A 119 -6.37 1.38 -6.82
CA LEU A 119 -6.99 0.41 -7.73
C LEU A 119 -8.21 1.00 -8.44
N ALA A 120 -9.10 1.65 -7.70
CA ALA A 120 -10.29 2.28 -8.26
C ALA A 120 -9.92 3.41 -9.24
N TYR A 121 -8.83 4.14 -8.97
CA TYR A 121 -8.46 5.32 -9.72
C TYR A 121 -7.62 5.00 -10.99
N TRP A 122 -6.59 4.18 -10.87
CA TRP A 122 -5.67 3.87 -11.98
C TRP A 122 -5.99 2.55 -12.69
N GLY A 123 -6.80 1.71 -12.06
CA GLY A 123 -6.96 0.32 -12.45
C GLY A 123 -5.83 -0.58 -11.90
N PRO A 124 -6.05 -1.90 -11.90
CA PRO A 124 -5.15 -2.89 -11.30
C PRO A 124 -3.72 -2.84 -11.85
N GLN A 125 -3.58 -2.89 -13.18
CA GLN A 125 -2.25 -2.96 -13.81
C GLN A 125 -1.41 -1.71 -13.55
N LYS A 126 -1.97 -0.52 -13.77
CA LYS A 126 -1.24 0.75 -13.56
C LYS A 126 -0.93 0.98 -12.09
N THR A 127 -1.80 0.54 -11.19
CA THR A 127 -1.55 0.57 -9.74
C THR A 127 -0.35 -0.30 -9.38
N ALA A 128 -0.35 -1.56 -9.80
CA ALA A 128 0.77 -2.48 -9.55
C ALA A 128 2.11 -1.91 -10.05
N VAL A 129 2.17 -1.43 -11.30
CA VAL A 129 3.39 -0.81 -11.86
C VAL A 129 3.86 0.35 -10.99
N ARG A 130 2.96 1.28 -10.62
CA ARG A 130 3.32 2.48 -9.85
C ARG A 130 3.75 2.16 -8.44
N VAL A 131 3.06 1.23 -7.78
CA VAL A 131 3.42 0.77 -6.44
C VAL A 131 4.81 0.14 -6.49
N LEU A 132 5.08 -0.78 -7.42
CA LEU A 132 6.38 -1.41 -7.56
C LEU A 132 7.50 -0.42 -7.86
N VAL A 133 7.28 0.55 -8.76
CA VAL A 133 8.26 1.61 -9.04
C VAL A 133 8.49 2.48 -7.80
N ALA A 134 7.45 2.84 -7.05
CA ALA A 134 7.58 3.63 -5.83
C ALA A 134 8.39 2.88 -4.76
N PHE A 135 8.08 1.61 -4.51
CA PHE A 135 8.83 0.74 -3.60
C PHE A 135 10.30 0.59 -4.05
N GLY A 136 10.54 0.28 -5.33
CA GLY A 136 11.89 0.19 -5.87
C GLY A 136 12.67 1.50 -5.74
N SER A 137 12.01 2.65 -5.95
CA SER A 137 12.65 3.97 -5.83
C SER A 137 12.99 4.31 -4.37
N VAL A 138 12.07 4.05 -3.44
CA VAL A 138 12.32 4.23 -2.00
C VAL A 138 13.48 3.35 -1.54
N TRP A 139 13.48 2.08 -1.94
CA TRP A 139 14.55 1.14 -1.60
C TRP A 139 15.89 1.56 -2.21
N LEU A 140 15.89 2.05 -3.45
CA LEU A 140 17.08 2.58 -4.11
C LEU A 140 17.65 3.79 -3.36
N VAL A 141 16.80 4.76 -3.01
CA VAL A 141 17.22 5.94 -2.24
C VAL A 141 17.76 5.52 -0.87
N PHE A 142 17.06 4.62 -0.18
CA PHE A 142 17.50 4.08 1.11
C PHE A 142 18.86 3.38 0.99
N ALA A 143 19.07 2.54 -0.03
CA ALA A 143 20.33 1.87 -0.28
C ALA A 143 21.47 2.86 -0.56
N ILE A 144 21.21 3.94 -1.30
CA ILE A 144 22.22 4.98 -1.56
C ILE A 144 22.55 5.75 -0.28
N VAL A 145 21.53 6.24 0.42
CA VAL A 145 21.71 7.07 1.63
C VAL A 145 22.39 6.29 2.75
N SER A 146 22.02 5.03 2.97
CA SER A 146 22.65 4.16 3.98
C SER A 146 24.14 3.93 3.75
N ASN A 147 24.62 4.05 2.51
CA ASN A 147 26.04 3.90 2.17
C ASN A 147 26.80 5.24 2.07
N LEU A 148 26.11 6.38 2.17
CA LEU A 148 26.69 7.72 2.17
C LEU A 148 26.97 8.26 3.59
N GLY A 149 26.57 7.52 4.64
CA GLY A 149 26.79 7.90 6.04
C GLY A 149 28.25 7.84 6.47
N SER A 150 28.49 8.03 7.77
CA SER A 150 29.82 7.97 8.39
C SER A 150 30.53 6.62 8.20
N GLU A 151 29.78 5.58 7.85
CA GLU A 151 30.26 4.24 7.54
C GLU A 151 30.36 4.03 6.02
N TRP A 152 31.10 4.87 5.31
CA TRP A 152 31.31 4.66 3.88
C TRP A 152 32.04 3.32 3.65
N THR A 153 31.32 2.35 3.09
CA THR A 153 31.78 0.98 2.85
C THR A 153 32.44 0.78 1.48
N GLY A 154 32.60 1.87 0.70
CA GLY A 154 33.27 1.89 -0.60
C GLY A 154 32.33 1.79 -1.82
N TRP A 155 32.91 1.96 -3.01
CA TRP A 155 32.16 1.99 -4.29
C TRP A 155 31.43 0.69 -4.63
N ALA A 156 31.98 -0.46 -4.20
CA ALA A 156 31.35 -1.75 -4.44
C ALA A 156 29.99 -1.85 -3.74
N ALA A 157 29.89 -1.40 -2.49
CA ALA A 157 28.64 -1.39 -1.74
C ALA A 157 27.61 -0.42 -2.34
N LEU A 158 28.06 0.73 -2.83
CA LEU A 158 27.23 1.69 -3.57
C LEU A 158 26.67 1.13 -4.89
N LEU A 159 27.27 0.10 -5.48
CA LEU A 159 26.74 -0.57 -6.67
C LEU A 159 25.90 -1.80 -6.31
N MET A 160 26.33 -2.58 -5.32
CA MET A 160 25.72 -3.85 -4.94
C MET A 160 24.42 -3.68 -4.15
N HIS A 161 24.34 -2.72 -3.22
CA HIS A 161 23.12 -2.54 -2.43
C HIS A 161 21.93 -2.02 -3.25
N PRO A 162 22.09 -1.06 -4.19
CA PRO A 162 21.04 -0.68 -5.12
C PRO A 162 20.46 -1.80 -5.99
N LEU A 163 21.24 -2.86 -6.27
CA LEU A 163 20.73 -4.00 -7.03
C LEU A 163 19.58 -4.72 -6.31
N LEU A 164 19.45 -4.58 -4.99
CA LEU A 164 18.29 -5.07 -4.25
C LEU A 164 16.98 -4.39 -4.65
N ALA A 165 17.03 -3.20 -5.27
CA ALA A 165 15.85 -2.54 -5.83
C ALA A 165 15.46 -3.09 -7.22
N ALA A 166 16.38 -3.75 -7.93
CA ALA A 166 16.16 -4.24 -9.30
C ALA A 166 14.95 -5.17 -9.44
N PRO A 167 14.68 -6.13 -8.52
CA PRO A 167 13.50 -6.98 -8.59
C PRO A 167 12.18 -6.20 -8.70
N PHE A 168 12.06 -5.05 -8.00
CA PHE A 168 10.86 -4.23 -8.05
C PHE A 168 10.66 -3.59 -9.43
N PHE A 169 11.73 -3.07 -10.05
CA PHE A 169 11.66 -2.48 -11.39
C PHE A 169 11.42 -3.53 -12.48
N ILE A 170 12.04 -4.72 -12.35
CA ILE A 170 11.80 -5.85 -13.24
C ILE A 170 10.35 -6.30 -13.14
N LEU A 171 9.81 -6.47 -11.92
CA LEU A 171 8.41 -6.80 -11.69
C LEU A 171 7.47 -5.71 -12.22
N ALA A 172 7.82 -4.44 -12.07
CA ALA A 172 7.03 -3.34 -12.62
C ALA A 172 6.97 -3.42 -14.15
N TRP A 173 8.11 -3.62 -14.81
CA TRP A 173 8.17 -3.83 -16.26
C TRP A 173 7.39 -5.07 -16.70
N LEU A 174 7.55 -6.19 -15.98
CA LEU A 174 6.85 -7.43 -16.23
C LEU A 174 5.34 -7.26 -16.08
N SER A 175 4.87 -6.52 -15.07
CA SER A 175 3.45 -6.23 -14.86
C SER A 175 2.85 -5.37 -15.96
N ALA A 176 3.65 -4.52 -16.62
CA ALA A 176 3.22 -3.75 -17.77
C ALA A 176 3.09 -4.62 -19.04
N ARG A 177 3.93 -5.66 -19.20
CA ARG A 177 3.96 -6.49 -20.41
C ARG A 177 3.14 -7.77 -20.32
N TRP A 178 3.21 -8.48 -19.20
CA TRP A 178 2.53 -9.75 -18.92
C TRP A 178 1.89 -9.72 -17.52
N PRO A 179 0.74 -9.05 -17.36
CA PRO A 179 0.15 -8.80 -16.04
C PRO A 179 -0.11 -10.10 -15.26
N ARG A 180 -0.62 -11.15 -15.91
CA ARG A 180 -0.89 -12.43 -15.24
C ARG A 180 0.36 -13.11 -14.71
N VAL A 181 1.43 -13.18 -15.51
CA VAL A 181 2.70 -13.80 -15.10
C VAL A 181 3.30 -13.03 -13.93
N ALA A 182 3.30 -11.70 -14.00
CA ALA A 182 3.73 -10.85 -12.90
C ALA A 182 2.86 -11.04 -11.66
N GLY A 183 1.54 -11.21 -11.82
CA GLY A 183 0.61 -11.49 -10.73
C GLY A 183 0.95 -12.79 -10.00
N ILE A 184 1.16 -13.88 -10.73
CA ILE A 184 1.60 -15.17 -10.17
C ILE A 184 2.94 -15.01 -9.45
N LEU A 185 3.90 -14.34 -10.07
CA LEU A 185 5.24 -14.15 -9.51
C LEU A 185 5.17 -13.33 -8.20
N LEU A 186 4.37 -12.27 -8.15
CA LEU A 186 4.17 -11.47 -6.93
C LEU A 186 3.54 -12.29 -5.81
N LEU A 187 2.56 -13.14 -6.12
CA LEU A 187 1.98 -14.05 -5.13
C LEU A 187 2.99 -15.07 -4.64
N ALA A 188 3.77 -15.67 -5.54
CA ALA A 188 4.81 -16.62 -5.17
C ALA A 188 5.88 -15.98 -4.29
N VAL A 189 6.31 -14.75 -4.61
CA VAL A 189 7.26 -13.97 -3.78
C VAL A 189 6.63 -13.63 -2.44
N ALA A 190 5.38 -13.19 -2.39
CA ALA A 190 4.70 -12.88 -1.14
C ALA A 190 4.58 -14.10 -0.23
N VAL A 191 4.21 -15.26 -0.78
CA VAL A 191 4.18 -16.54 -0.05
C VAL A 191 5.58 -16.94 0.40
N GLY A 192 6.58 -16.79 -0.47
CA GLY A 192 7.98 -17.08 -0.12
C GLY A 192 8.49 -16.22 1.03
N VAL A 193 8.22 -14.91 1.00
CA VAL A 193 8.58 -13.96 2.07
C VAL A 193 7.84 -14.31 3.35
N PHE A 194 6.53 -14.59 3.28
CA PHE A 194 5.74 -15.04 4.43
C PHE A 194 6.34 -16.31 5.06
N VAL A 195 6.62 -17.33 4.26
CA VAL A 195 7.22 -18.60 4.70
C VAL A 195 8.60 -18.38 5.32
N LEU A 196 9.45 -17.54 4.72
CA LEU A 196 10.80 -17.25 5.21
C LEU A 196 10.79 -16.43 6.51
N LEU A 197 9.86 -15.48 6.66
CA LEU A 197 9.76 -14.62 7.83
C LEU A 197 9.01 -15.30 9.00
N GLU A 198 8.06 -16.21 8.73
CA GLU A 198 7.14 -16.70 9.77
C GLU A 198 7.42 -18.12 10.31
N LEU A 199 8.08 -19.01 9.55
CA LEU A 199 8.20 -20.41 9.97
C LEU A 199 9.03 -20.67 11.24
N PRO A 200 10.11 -19.92 11.54
CA PRO A 200 10.92 -20.20 12.72
C PRO A 200 10.44 -19.53 14.02
N ASP A 201 9.85 -18.33 13.95
CA ASP A 201 9.69 -17.45 15.14
C ASP A 201 8.29 -17.51 15.78
N ILE A 202 7.20 -17.59 15.00
CA ILE A 202 5.82 -17.67 15.56
C ILE A 202 5.63 -18.89 16.47
N ARG A 203 6.39 -19.98 16.25
CA ARG A 203 6.39 -21.16 17.12
C ARG A 203 7.23 -21.02 18.39
N ARG A 204 8.14 -20.04 18.46
CA ARG A 204 9.19 -19.97 19.49
C ARG A 204 9.05 -18.78 20.44
N THR A 205 8.57 -17.64 19.95
CA THR A 205 8.44 -16.40 20.72
C THR A 205 6.96 -16.09 20.98
N GLY A 206 6.49 -16.41 22.18
CA GLY A 206 5.12 -16.14 22.60
C GLY A 206 4.72 -14.66 22.42
N ASN A 207 3.51 -14.46 21.86
CA ASN A 207 2.62 -13.30 21.83
C ASN A 207 3.13 -11.90 21.39
N VAL A 208 4.40 -11.54 21.55
CA VAL A 208 4.90 -10.17 21.28
C VAL A 208 5.23 -9.93 19.81
N ALA A 209 5.62 -11.01 19.11
CA ALA A 209 6.05 -10.94 17.72
C ALA A 209 4.87 -10.68 16.76
N VAL A 210 3.69 -11.24 17.07
CA VAL A 210 2.51 -11.27 16.18
C VAL A 210 2.06 -9.89 15.68
N VAL A 211 2.07 -8.86 16.53
CA VAL A 211 1.59 -7.52 16.12
C VAL A 211 2.62 -6.78 15.28
N THR A 212 3.90 -6.84 15.66
CA THR A 212 4.99 -6.19 14.91
C THR A 212 5.21 -6.88 13.57
N GLU A 213 5.18 -8.21 13.56
CA GLU A 213 5.17 -9.03 12.34
C GLU A 213 3.94 -8.70 11.50
N GLY A 214 2.74 -8.62 12.11
CA GLY A 214 1.51 -8.20 11.44
C GLY A 214 1.64 -6.85 10.72
N ILE A 215 2.23 -5.85 11.36
CA ILE A 215 2.50 -4.54 10.72
C ILE A 215 3.44 -4.72 9.53
N THR A 216 4.51 -5.49 9.69
CA THR A 216 5.50 -5.74 8.64
C THR A 216 4.86 -6.46 7.45
N LEU A 217 4.05 -7.47 7.70
CA LEU A 217 3.30 -8.19 6.68
C LEU A 217 2.34 -7.26 5.94
N VAL A 218 1.56 -6.44 6.66
CA VAL A 218 0.63 -5.49 6.04
C VAL A 218 1.38 -4.48 5.16
N LEU A 219 2.50 -3.94 5.62
CA LEU A 219 3.21 -2.87 4.91
C LEU A 219 4.10 -3.38 3.76
N PHE A 220 4.70 -4.57 3.89
CA PHE A 220 5.64 -5.11 2.90
C PHE A 220 5.03 -6.21 2.03
N VAL A 221 4.31 -7.16 2.62
CA VAL A 221 3.71 -8.30 1.90
C VAL A 221 2.35 -7.92 1.32
N GLY A 222 1.58 -7.09 2.03
CA GLY A 222 0.28 -6.58 1.61
C GLY A 222 0.27 -5.97 0.21
N PRO A 223 1.15 -5.00 -0.13
CA PRO A 223 1.20 -4.41 -1.46
C PRO A 223 1.49 -5.43 -2.57
N LEU A 224 2.35 -6.43 -2.29
CA LEU A 224 2.70 -7.49 -3.24
C LEU A 224 1.53 -8.43 -3.48
N LEU A 225 0.87 -8.90 -2.41
CA LEU A 225 -0.33 -9.74 -2.49
C LEU A 225 -1.44 -9.02 -3.22
N ALA A 226 -1.76 -7.80 -2.80
CA ALA A 226 -2.86 -7.04 -3.35
C ALA A 226 -2.61 -6.68 -4.83
N SER A 227 -1.37 -6.35 -5.21
CA SER A 227 -1.00 -6.14 -6.62
C SER A 227 -1.05 -7.43 -7.42
N GLY A 228 -0.62 -8.56 -6.83
CA GLY A 228 -0.66 -9.88 -7.45
C GLY A 228 -2.09 -10.31 -7.78
N ILE A 229 -2.99 -10.26 -6.79
CA ILE A 229 -4.42 -10.56 -6.97
C ILE A 229 -5.01 -9.62 -8.02
N ALA A 230 -4.75 -8.31 -7.90
CA ALA A 230 -5.28 -7.32 -8.84
C ALA A 230 -4.87 -7.62 -10.29
N LEU A 231 -3.60 -7.97 -10.53
CA LEU A 231 -3.10 -8.29 -11.87
C LEU A 231 -3.71 -9.57 -12.47
N LEU A 232 -4.04 -10.57 -11.64
CA LEU A 232 -4.70 -11.79 -12.11
C LEU A 232 -6.11 -11.52 -12.64
N THR A 233 -6.80 -10.51 -12.10
CA THR A 233 -8.16 -10.16 -12.56
C THR A 233 -8.21 -9.47 -13.93
N VAL A 234 -7.09 -8.89 -14.39
CA VAL A 234 -7.02 -8.06 -15.61
C VAL A 234 -7.38 -8.79 -16.90
N GLY A 235 -7.16 -10.10 -16.97
CA GLY A 235 -7.36 -10.84 -18.23
C GLY A 235 -8.70 -11.57 -18.34
N GLY A 236 -9.57 -11.55 -17.33
CA GLY A 236 -10.84 -12.29 -17.39
C GLY A 236 -11.89 -11.62 -18.27
N THR A 237 -11.83 -10.30 -18.42
CA THR A 237 -12.89 -9.50 -19.03
C THR A 237 -12.83 -9.45 -20.56
N ASP A 238 -11.66 -9.67 -21.16
CA ASP A 238 -11.49 -9.51 -22.61
C ASP A 238 -12.04 -10.69 -23.42
N VAL A 239 -12.25 -11.86 -22.79
CA VAL A 239 -12.79 -13.06 -23.46
C VAL A 239 -14.33 -13.02 -23.55
N GLU A 240 -14.99 -12.25 -22.69
CA GLU A 240 -16.45 -12.25 -22.58
C GLU A 240 -17.13 -11.21 -23.50
N ASP A 241 -16.41 -10.16 -23.90
CA ASP A 241 -16.90 -9.16 -24.86
C ASP A 241 -16.82 -9.63 -26.33
N ASP A 242 -15.90 -10.55 -26.68
CA ASP A 242 -15.83 -11.15 -28.02
C ASP A 242 -16.88 -12.26 -28.26
N ALA A 243 -17.55 -12.73 -27.19
CA ALA A 243 -18.56 -13.80 -27.27
C ALA A 243 -20.00 -13.31 -27.47
N ARG A 244 -20.25 -11.98 -27.54
CA ARG A 244 -21.59 -11.46 -27.83
C ARG A 244 -21.80 -11.34 -29.34
N PRO A 245 -22.61 -12.22 -29.97
CA PRO A 245 -22.97 -12.04 -31.37
C PRO A 245 -23.69 -10.70 -31.53
N ALA A 246 -23.26 -9.90 -32.51
CA ALA A 246 -23.92 -8.67 -32.90
C ALA A 246 -25.41 -8.98 -33.17
N ARG A 247 -26.29 -8.42 -32.34
CA ARG A 247 -27.74 -8.40 -32.57
C ARG A 247 -28.14 -7.05 -33.13
#